data_AF-A0A1X7SYH1-F1
#
_entry.id   AF-A0A1X7SYH1-F1
#
_cell.length_a   1.000
_cell.length_b   1.000
_cell.length_c   1.000
_cell.angle_alpha   90.00
_cell.angle_beta   90.00
_cell.angle_gamma   90.00
#
_symmetry.space_group_name_H-M   'P 1'
#
loop_
_entity.id
_entity.type
_entity.pdbx_description
1 polymer ?
#
loop_
_entity_poly.entity_id
_entity_poly.type
_entity_poly.pdbx_seq_one_letter_code
_entity_poly.pdbx_strand_id
1 'polypeptide(L)'
;VVTASNMIGLTDFGKIEYIHQVFKDAFSSSHSLIVLDDVHRLVEYVQVGDRVSVSHSLMHVLSTLLSYSISPVSNLQCCSSSLMFS
;
A
#
# COMPACT_ATOMS: atom_id res chain seq x y z
N VAL A 1 -10.79 4.67 -7.54
CA VAL A 1 -11.22 4.38 -6.15
C VAL A 1 -10.85 2.95 -5.85
N VAL A 2 -10.18 2.69 -4.73
CA VAL A 2 -9.83 1.35 -4.27
C VAL A 2 -10.80 0.96 -3.17
N THR A 3 -11.57 -0.10 -3.41
CA THR A 3 -12.62 -0.62 -2.52
C THR A 3 -12.27 -2.04 -2.10
N ALA A 4 -12.53 -2.37 -0.83
CA ALA A 4 -12.26 -3.71 -0.29
C ALA A 4 -12.98 -4.83 -1.07
N SER A 5 -14.15 -4.53 -1.65
CA SER A 5 -14.94 -5.46 -2.45
C SER A 5 -14.21 -5.97 -3.70
N ASN A 6 -13.31 -5.17 -4.29
CA ASN A 6 -12.54 -5.55 -5.49
C ASN A 6 -11.44 -6.56 -5.17
N MET A 7 -11.11 -6.74 -3.89
CA MET A 7 -10.04 -7.60 -3.42
C MET A 7 -10.55 -8.86 -2.72
N ILE A 8 -11.86 -9.10 -2.74
CA ILE A 8 -12.46 -10.31 -2.17
C ILE A 8 -11.98 -11.52 -2.96
N GLY A 9 -11.50 -12.54 -2.26
CA GLY A 9 -11.00 -13.77 -2.88
C GLY A 9 -9.54 -13.71 -3.34
N LEU A 10 -8.87 -12.56 -3.25
CA LEU A 10 -7.43 -12.45 -3.45
C LEU A 10 -6.68 -12.91 -2.19
N THR A 11 -5.54 -13.57 -2.39
CA THR A 11 -4.54 -13.82 -1.33
C THR A 11 -3.89 -12.50 -0.90
N ASP A 12 -3.23 -12.47 0.26
CA ASP A 12 -2.45 -11.30 0.70
C ASP A 12 -1.52 -10.79 -0.41
N PHE A 13 -0.83 -11.70 -1.10
CA PHE A 13 0.05 -11.33 -2.21
C PHE A 13 -0.71 -10.68 -3.37
N GLY A 14 -1.86 -11.25 -3.78
CA GLY A 14 -2.68 -10.67 -4.85
C GLY A 14 -3.24 -9.29 -4.48
N LYS A 15 -3.56 -9.07 -3.20
CA LYS A 15 -3.97 -7.75 -2.69
C LYS A 15 -2.83 -6.74 -2.75
N ILE A 16 -1.63 -7.13 -2.33
CA ILE A 16 -0.43 -6.30 -2.41
C ILE A 16 -0.19 -5.91 -3.87
N GLU A 17 -0.19 -6.87 -4.79
CA GLU A 17 0.02 -6.61 -6.21
C GLU A 17 -1.04 -5.68 -6.79
N TYR A 18 -2.32 -5.90 -6.48
CA TYR A 18 -3.40 -5.02 -6.91
C TYR A 18 -3.21 -3.58 -6.43
N ILE A 19 -2.89 -3.39 -5.14
CA ILE A 19 -2.62 -2.06 -4.57
C ILE A 19 -1.42 -1.42 -5.30
N HIS A 20 -0.32 -2.16 -5.49
CA HIS A 20 0.86 -1.66 -6.19
C HIS A 20 0.55 -1.20 -7.62
N GLN A 21 -0.24 -1.96 -8.39
CA GLN A 21 -0.62 -1.58 -9.76
C GLN A 21 -1.46 -0.30 -9.77
N VAL A 22 -2.45 -0.18 -8.88
CA VAL A 22 -3.29 1.03 -8.81
C VAL A 22 -2.44 2.26 -8.45
N PHE A 23 -1.52 2.13 -7.50
CA PHE A 23 -0.61 3.23 -7.15
C PHE A 23 0.33 3.57 -8.31
N LYS A 24 0.86 2.58 -9.02
CA LYS A 24 1.72 2.78 -10.20
C LYS A 24 1.00 3.53 -11.32
N ASP A 25 -0.24 3.14 -11.62
CA ASP A 25 -1.07 3.79 -12.64
C ASP A 25 -1.40 5.24 -12.24
N ALA A 26 -1.67 5.47 -10.95
CA ALA A 26 -1.88 6.79 -10.40
C ALA A 26 -0.61 7.67 -10.47
N PHE A 27 0.58 7.13 -10.18
CA PHE A 27 1.83 7.88 -10.28
C PHE A 27 2.22 8.24 -11.72
N SER A 28 1.75 7.48 -12.70
CA SER A 28 1.98 7.81 -14.11
C SER A 28 1.12 8.98 -14.60
N SER A 29 0.07 9.37 -13.87
CA SER A 29 -0.81 10.50 -14.23
C SER A 29 -0.31 11.80 -13.62
N SER A 30 -0.31 12.90 -14.40
CA SER A 30 0.11 14.24 -13.94
C SER A 30 -0.74 14.78 -12.80
N HIS A 31 -2.01 14.36 -12.72
CA HIS A 31 -2.87 14.56 -11.58
C HIS A 31 -3.54 13.23 -11.22
N SER A 32 -3.33 12.76 -10.00
CA SER A 32 -3.98 11.55 -9.51
C SER A 32 -4.55 11.75 -8.12
N LEU A 33 -5.75 11.17 -7.92
CA LEU A 33 -6.45 11.13 -6.64
C LEU A 33 -6.82 9.68 -6.36
N ILE A 34 -6.21 9.13 -5.30
CA ILE A 34 -6.52 7.79 -4.83
C ILE A 34 -7.45 7.92 -3.63
N VAL A 35 -8.60 7.28 -3.70
CA VAL A 35 -9.54 7.16 -2.57
C VAL A 35 -9.48 5.73 -2.08
N LEU A 36 -9.15 5.56 -0.80
CA LEU A 36 -9.14 4.28 -0.10
C LEU A 36 -10.43 4.18 0.73
N ASP A 37 -11.30 3.25 0.35
CA ASP A 37 -12.58 3.02 1.02
C ASP A 37 -12.49 1.79 1.96
N ASP A 38 -12.95 1.94 3.20
CA ASP A 38 -12.89 0.91 4.26
C ASP A 38 -11.48 0.33 4.50
N VAL A 39 -10.52 1.19 4.88
CA VAL A 39 -9.11 0.80 5.12
C VAL A 39 -8.92 -0.35 6.11
N HIS A 40 -9.80 -0.50 7.10
CA HIS A 40 -9.80 -1.65 8.01
C HIS A 40 -9.99 -2.97 7.25
N ARG A 41 -10.93 -3.01 6.31
CA ARG A 41 -11.22 -4.21 5.52
C ARG A 41 -10.15 -4.48 4.47
N LEU A 42 -9.51 -3.42 3.95
CA LEU A 42 -8.32 -3.54 3.10
C LEU A 42 -7.18 -4.31 3.81
N VAL A 43 -6.89 -3.98 5.07
CA VAL A 43 -5.79 -4.60 5.84
C VAL A 43 -6.21 -5.83 6.64
N GLU A 44 -7.41 -6.36 6.35
CA GLU A 44 -8.01 -7.49 7.09
C GLU A 44 -8.06 -7.28 8.60
N TYR A 45 -8.28 -6.03 9.02
CA TYR A 45 -8.45 -5.68 10.43
C TYR A 45 -9.69 -6.39 10.99
N VAL A 46 -9.46 -7.25 11.97
CA VAL A 46 -10.51 -7.87 12.78
C VAL A 46 -10.18 -7.62 14.25
N GLN A 47 -11.11 -6.97 14.95
CA GLN A 47 -11.03 -6.79 16.40
C GLN A 47 -12.01 -7.76 17.08
N VAL A 48 -11.48 -8.65 17.92
CA VAL A 48 -12.27 -9.55 18.76
C VAL A 48 -11.86 -9.30 20.21
N GLY A 49 -12.62 -8.44 20.89
CA GLY A 49 -12.28 -7.98 22.24
C GLY A 49 -10.97 -7.20 22.24
N ASP A 50 -9.99 -7.68 23.01
CA ASP A 50 -8.65 -7.09 23.12
C ASP A 50 -7.66 -7.61 22.06
N ARG A 51 -8.08 -8.60 21.25
CA ARG A 51 -7.26 -9.15 20.18
C ARG A 51 -7.50 -8.40 18.89
N VAL A 52 -6.42 -7.88 18.33
CA VAL A 52 -6.41 -7.23 17.03
C VAL A 52 -5.62 -8.11 16.07
N SER A 53 -6.27 -8.56 15.00
CA SER A 53 -5.63 -9.26 13.89
C SER A 53 -5.58 -8.31 12.70
N VAL A 54 -4.38 -8.04 12.19
CA VAL A 54 -4.13 -7.17 11.03
C VAL A 54 -3.06 -7.83 10.18
N SER A 55 -3.25 -7.83 8.86
CA SER A 55 -2.21 -8.28 7.94
C SER A 55 -1.05 -7.28 7.93
N HIS A 56 0.06 -7.67 8.55
CA HIS A 56 1.26 -6.84 8.66
C HIS A 56 1.82 -6.47 7.27
N SER A 57 1.77 -7.40 6.32
CA SER A 57 2.25 -7.20 4.96
C SER A 57 1.48 -6.10 4.23
N LEU A 58 0.14 -6.13 4.33
CA LEU A 58 -0.72 -5.11 3.69
C LEU A 58 -0.53 -3.74 4.33
N MET A 59 -0.43 -3.69 5.67
CA MET A 59 -0.18 -2.45 6.39
C MET A 59 1.18 -1.84 6.05
N HIS A 60 2.23 -2.66 5.99
CA HIS A 60 3.58 -2.22 5.64
C HIS A 60 3.64 -1.66 4.21
N VAL A 61 3.00 -2.32 3.25
CA VAL A 61 2.91 -1.86 1.86
C VAL A 61 2.18 -0.52 1.77
N LEU A 62 1.02 -0.39 2.44
CA LEU A 62 0.27 0.87 2.46
C LEU A 62 1.09 2.01 3.07
N SER A 63 1.74 1.78 4.20
CA SER A 63 2.60 2.78 4.85
C SER A 63 3.73 3.24 3.93
N THR A 64 4.36 2.30 3.23
CA THR A 64 5.45 2.57 2.28
C THR A 64 4.96 3.41 1.09
N LEU A 65 3.84 3.03 0.47
CA LEU A 65 3.28 3.72 -0.70
C LEU A 65 2.75 5.12 -0.36
N LEU A 66 2.12 5.30 0.80
CA LEU A 66 1.66 6.61 1.27
C LEU A 66 2.85 7.53 1.58
N SER A 67 3.89 7.01 2.22
CA SER A 67 5.11 7.78 2.50
C SER A 67 5.85 8.20 1.23
N TYR A 68 5.85 7.34 0.21
CA TYR A 68 6.43 7.64 -1.10
C TYR A 68 5.69 8.78 -1.81
N SER A 69 4.35 8.82 -1.73
CA SER A 69 3.54 9.89 -2.35
C SER A 69 3.74 11.28 -1.74
N ILE A 70 4.22 11.36 -0.49
CA ILE A 70 4.42 12.62 0.24
C ILE A 70 5.70 13.37 -0.18
N SER A 71 6.56 12.78 -1.00
CA SER A 71 7.80 13.41 -1.49
C SER A 71 7.75 13.75 -2.99
N PRO A 72 7.04 14.81 -3.43
CA PRO A 72 7.10 15.27 -4.81
C PRO A 72 8.21 16.32 -5.01
N VAL A 73 9.40 16.15 -4.45
CA VAL A 73 10.57 16.97 -4.83
C VAL A 73 11.84 16.14 -4.69
N SER A 74 12.29 15.54 -5.79
CA SER A 74 13.54 15.96 -6.46
C SER A 74 14.00 14.93 -7.48
N ASN A 75 14.48 15.44 -8.62
CA ASN A 75 15.57 14.83 -9.36
C ASN A 75 16.79 14.67 -8.43
N LEU A 76 16.78 13.69 -7.53
CA LEU A 76 17.94 13.28 -6.75
C LEU A 76 17.99 11.77 -6.74
N GLN A 77 18.75 11.28 -7.72
CA GLN A 77 19.67 10.16 -7.59
C GLN A 77 19.99 9.81 -6.12
N CYS A 78 19.24 8.86 -5.54
CA CYS A 78 19.76 8.06 -4.43
C CYS A 78 20.66 6.97 -5.03
N CYS A 79 21.86 7.40 -5.44
CA CYS A 79 23.03 6.58 -5.24
C CYS A 79 23.14 6.29 -3.75
N SER A 80 22.66 5.12 -3.32
CA SER A 80 23.27 4.40 -2.21
C SER A 80 23.14 2.91 -2.48
N SER A 81 24.11 2.43 -3.24
CA SER A 81 24.63 1.07 -3.11
C SER A 81 24.96 0.73 -1.65
N SER A 82 24.74 -0.54 -1.30
CA SER A 82 25.32 -1.31 -0.19
C SER A 82 24.66 -1.26 1.20
N LEU A 83 24.57 -2.47 1.77
CA LEU A 83 24.19 -2.90 3.14
C LEU A 83 22.68 -2.96 3.41
N MET A 84 22.06 -4.06 3.84
CA MET A 84 22.53 -5.31 4.45
C MET A 84 21.51 -6.42 4.19
N PHE A 85 21.91 -7.46 3.46
CA PHE A 85 21.57 -8.82 3.88
C PHE A 85 22.60 -9.17 4.94
N SER A 86 22.15 -9.43 6.16
CA SER A 86 22.83 -10.33 7.09
C SER A 86 21.82 -10.94 8.04
#